data_AF-Q9Y1C2-F1
#
_entry.id   AF-Q9Y1C2-F1
#
_cell.length_a   1.000
_cell.length_b   1.000
_cell.length_c   1.000
_cell.angle_alpha   90.00
_cell.angle_beta   90.00
_cell.angle_gamma   90.00
#
_symmetry.space_group_name_H-M   'P 1'
#
loop_
_entity.id
_entity.type
_entity.pdbx_description
1 polymer ?
#
loop_
_entity_poly.entity_id
_entity_poly.type
_entity_poly.pdbx_seq_one_letter_code
_entity_poly.pdbx_strand_id
1 'polypeptide(L)'
;QQLSRRIKLVLAKINNYCLGTSSKLNQEKTVMICIGNIPPNLPFKISEAPERYLGLNFTKVGLNSKITSIINSIKDSLNNWKSQATTIRAKMTIVKTYALSRLSYHQYLDSLNESHITELNNIIKWFLFSAIKNTYTEEHKYRTLMTMDRAYGDWKEGGIKMWDLGIRQIAFKVWNMNRLLHIIKIKACNILQEWYMEQISNSKYISIGLREMVDRWKDFRNNFSPQHNKLKSLPDCIKGQNKKPLQLKEIYNMLITHKYKSIRKTDGQKNLISINNINIPSIFQHINHISHQKGRNTLFRFFSRSLPGINYER
;
A
#
# COMPACT_ATOMS: atom_id res chain seq x y z
N GLN A 1 37.85 13.17 -14.80
CA GLN A 1 38.45 12.32 -15.86
C GLN A 1 38.12 10.82 -15.73
N GLN A 2 38.19 10.21 -14.53
CA GLN A 2 37.92 8.76 -14.34
C GLN A 2 36.48 8.32 -14.69
N LEU A 3 35.46 9.15 -14.41
CA LEU A 3 34.06 8.84 -14.74
C LEU A 3 33.82 8.78 -16.27
N SER A 4 34.36 9.73 -17.03
CA SER A 4 34.28 9.73 -18.50
C SER A 4 34.91 8.46 -19.11
N ARG A 5 36.06 8.01 -18.56
CA ARG A 5 36.70 6.76 -18.98
C ARG A 5 35.83 5.52 -18.70
N ARG A 6 35.17 5.47 -17.53
CA ARG A 6 34.26 4.36 -17.18
C ARG A 6 33.03 4.32 -18.09
N ILE A 7 32.43 5.47 -18.41
CA ILE A 7 31.26 5.52 -19.31
C ILE A 7 31.64 5.03 -20.71
N LYS A 8 32.80 5.44 -21.24
CA LYS A 8 33.29 4.95 -22.55
C LYS A 8 33.47 3.44 -22.58
N LEU A 9 33.95 2.82 -21.49
CA LEU A 9 34.05 1.37 -21.38
C LEU A 9 32.69 0.68 -21.39
N VAL A 10 31.69 1.24 -20.70
CA VAL A 10 30.32 0.71 -20.72
C VAL A 10 29.73 0.82 -22.14
N LEU A 11 29.95 1.93 -22.82
CA LEU A 11 29.49 2.11 -24.20
C LEU A 11 30.10 1.11 -25.18
N ALA A 12 31.40 0.83 -25.05
CA ALA A 12 32.05 -0.20 -25.86
C ALA A 12 31.41 -1.58 -25.65
N LYS A 13 31.07 -1.93 -24.40
CA LYS A 13 30.37 -3.19 -24.09
C LYS A 13 28.95 -3.21 -24.66
N ILE A 14 28.20 -2.11 -24.55
CA ILE A 14 26.85 -2.01 -25.12
C ILE A 14 26.92 -2.15 -26.65
N ASN A 15 27.87 -1.48 -27.30
CA ASN A 15 28.05 -1.58 -28.75
C ASN A 15 28.40 -3.01 -29.18
N ASN A 16 29.27 -3.70 -28.46
CA ASN A 16 29.57 -5.10 -28.74
C ASN A 16 28.34 -6.00 -28.57
N TYR A 17 27.53 -5.77 -27.54
CA TYR A 17 26.26 -6.47 -27.36
C TYR A 17 25.28 -6.19 -28.51
N CYS A 18 25.16 -4.93 -28.91
CA CYS A 18 24.35 -4.51 -30.05
C CYS A 18 24.79 -5.20 -31.36
N LEU A 19 26.09 -5.29 -31.61
CA LEU A 19 26.64 -6.03 -32.76
C LEU A 19 26.27 -7.51 -32.70
N GLY A 20 26.44 -8.16 -31.55
CA GLY A 20 26.13 -9.59 -31.39
C GLY A 20 24.64 -9.94 -31.41
N THR A 21 23.76 -8.96 -31.18
CA THR A 21 22.29 -9.17 -31.11
C THR A 21 21.53 -8.46 -32.22
N SER A 22 22.23 -7.85 -33.19
CA SER A 22 21.66 -7.00 -34.24
C SER A 22 20.71 -5.90 -33.71
N SER A 23 20.87 -5.51 -32.44
CA SER A 23 20.07 -4.49 -31.77
C SER A 23 20.77 -3.14 -31.81
N LYS A 24 20.04 -2.04 -31.67
CA LYS A 24 20.62 -0.68 -31.63
C LYS A 24 20.12 0.11 -30.43
N LEU A 25 21.02 0.84 -29.79
CA LEU A 25 20.67 1.77 -28.72
C LEU A 25 19.90 2.97 -29.30
N ASN A 26 18.71 3.25 -28.78
CA ASN A 26 17.96 4.44 -29.14
C ASN A 26 18.55 5.66 -28.40
N GLN A 27 19.25 6.50 -29.16
CA GLN A 27 19.94 7.69 -28.64
C GLN A 27 18.97 8.73 -28.07
N GLU A 28 17.78 8.89 -28.65
CA GLU A 28 16.78 9.86 -28.20
C GLU A 28 16.19 9.48 -26.84
N LYS A 29 16.04 8.19 -26.57
CA LYS A 29 15.56 7.66 -25.28
C LYS A 29 16.67 7.49 -24.25
N THR A 30 17.93 7.69 -24.64
CA THR A 30 19.09 7.50 -23.76
C THR A 30 19.49 8.83 -23.15
N VAL A 31 19.39 8.88 -21.83
CA VAL A 31 19.68 10.08 -21.03
C VAL A 31 20.48 9.68 -19.80
N MET A 32 21.21 10.64 -19.25
CA MET A 32 22.02 10.44 -18.06
C MET A 32 21.44 11.20 -16.86
N ILE A 33 21.30 10.49 -15.73
CA ILE A 33 21.10 11.12 -14.44
C ILE A 33 22.47 11.20 -13.76
N CYS A 34 23.01 12.41 -13.65
CA CYS A 34 24.31 12.64 -13.01
C CYS A 34 24.12 13.10 -11.56
N ILE A 35 24.86 12.49 -10.63
CA ILE A 35 24.84 12.82 -9.20
C ILE A 35 26.23 13.34 -8.81
N GLY A 36 26.30 14.50 -8.15
CA GLY A 36 27.56 15.12 -7.74
C GLY A 36 28.25 15.92 -8.85
N ASN A 37 29.59 15.93 -8.84
CA ASN A 37 30.37 16.73 -9.79
C ASN A 37 30.28 16.18 -11.21
N ILE A 38 29.71 17.00 -12.11
CA ILE A 38 29.47 16.64 -13.51
C ILE A 38 30.72 16.97 -14.32
N PRO A 39 31.38 15.98 -14.94
CA PRO A 39 32.52 16.26 -15.81
C PRO A 39 32.06 16.92 -17.11
N PRO A 40 32.89 17.77 -17.73
CA PRO A 40 32.64 18.27 -19.07
C PRO A 40 32.68 17.12 -20.10
N ASN A 41 31.90 17.25 -21.18
CA ASN A 41 31.83 16.32 -22.32
C ASN A 41 31.35 14.90 -21.98
N LEU A 42 30.07 14.78 -21.63
CA LEU A 42 29.37 13.50 -21.48
C LEU A 42 28.80 13.01 -22.82
N PRO A 43 28.72 11.68 -23.03
CA PRO A 43 28.30 11.10 -24.32
C PRO A 43 26.79 11.17 -24.58
N PHE A 44 25.98 11.43 -23.55
CA PHE A 44 24.54 11.60 -23.68
C PHE A 44 24.08 12.86 -22.98
N LYS A 45 22.89 13.33 -23.36
CA LYS A 45 22.23 14.46 -22.70
C LYS A 45 21.95 14.14 -21.24
N ILE A 46 22.21 15.11 -20.38
CA ILE A 46 21.83 15.03 -18.97
C ILE A 46 20.34 15.30 -18.90
N SER A 47 19.60 14.48 -18.15
CA SER A 47 18.17 14.72 -18.00
C SER A 47 17.91 15.98 -17.17
N GLU A 48 17.05 16.85 -17.71
CA GLU A 48 16.56 18.07 -17.07
C GLU A 48 15.24 17.83 -16.32
N ALA A 49 14.54 16.74 -16.67
CA ALA A 49 13.24 16.38 -16.12
C ALA A 49 13.30 15.07 -15.33
N PRO A 50 12.26 14.73 -14.55
CA PRO A 50 12.22 13.44 -13.86
C PRO A 50 12.13 12.26 -14.85
N GLU A 51 13.13 11.38 -14.84
CA GLU A 51 13.19 10.21 -15.72
C GLU A 51 12.44 9.02 -15.18
N ARG A 52 11.70 8.34 -16.07
CA ARG A 52 10.88 7.20 -15.69
C ARG A 52 11.65 5.89 -15.83
N TYR A 53 11.88 5.21 -14.71
CA TYR A 53 12.41 3.85 -14.66
C TYR A 53 11.39 2.91 -14.02
N LEU A 54 10.92 1.92 -14.79
CA LEU A 54 9.91 0.94 -14.36
C LEU A 54 8.69 1.58 -13.68
N GLY A 55 8.21 2.72 -14.20
CA GLY A 55 7.04 3.44 -13.68
C GLY A 55 7.33 4.45 -12.56
N LEU A 56 8.51 4.42 -11.94
CA LEU A 56 8.95 5.40 -10.94
C LEU A 56 9.75 6.51 -11.59
N ASN A 57 9.67 7.72 -11.04
CA ASN A 57 10.41 8.86 -11.56
C ASN A 57 11.64 9.15 -10.68
N PHE A 58 12.77 9.44 -11.32
CA PHE A 58 14.02 9.76 -10.64
C PHE A 58 14.61 11.06 -11.18
N THR A 59 15.22 11.83 -10.30
CA THR A 59 16.02 13.02 -10.62
C THR A 59 17.43 12.84 -10.06
N LYS A 60 18.30 13.84 -10.26
CA LYS A 60 19.62 13.89 -9.64
C LYS A 60 19.60 13.82 -8.09
N VAL A 61 18.47 14.15 -7.47
CA VAL A 61 18.28 14.15 -6.01
C VAL A 61 17.71 12.82 -5.50
N GLY A 62 17.19 11.97 -6.39
CA GLY A 62 16.62 10.66 -6.05
C GLY A 62 15.20 10.50 -6.55
N LEU A 63 14.37 9.80 -5.78
CA LEU A 63 12.98 9.51 -6.14
C LEU A 63 12.16 10.80 -6.21
N ASN A 64 11.50 11.03 -7.35
CA ASN A 64 10.50 12.06 -7.51
C ASN A 64 9.10 11.46 -7.36
N SER A 65 8.40 11.83 -6.30
CA SER A 65 7.10 11.24 -5.98
C SER A 65 6.05 11.51 -7.05
N LYS A 66 5.27 10.49 -7.38
CA LYS A 66 4.08 10.59 -8.24
C LYS A 66 2.77 10.38 -7.49
N ILE A 67 2.82 10.28 -6.16
CA ILE A 67 1.67 9.92 -5.35
C ILE A 67 0.49 10.86 -5.60
N THR A 68 0.71 12.18 -5.58
CA THR A 68 -0.36 13.17 -5.82
C THR A 68 -1.02 13.01 -7.19
N SER A 69 -0.21 12.80 -8.25
CA SER A 69 -0.74 12.53 -9.60
C SER A 69 -1.55 11.23 -9.65
N ILE A 70 -1.11 10.19 -8.93
CA ILE A 70 -1.84 8.92 -8.82
C ILE A 70 -3.16 9.11 -8.05
N ILE A 71 -3.18 9.90 -6.97
CA ILE A 71 -4.39 10.22 -6.21
C ILE A 71 -5.41 10.94 -7.10
N ASN A 72 -4.97 11.94 -7.89
CA ASN A 72 -5.82 12.59 -8.89
C ASN A 72 -6.38 11.60 -9.92
N SER A 73 -5.53 10.72 -10.45
CA SER A 73 -5.98 9.67 -11.38
C SER A 73 -6.97 8.69 -10.73
N ILE A 74 -6.82 8.40 -9.43
CA ILE A 74 -7.78 7.60 -8.65
C ILE A 74 -9.11 8.34 -8.53
N LYS A 75 -9.10 9.64 -8.20
CA LYS A 75 -10.29 10.50 -8.12
C LYS A 75 -11.09 10.43 -9.43
N ASP A 76 -10.42 10.68 -10.55
CA ASP A 76 -11.06 10.66 -11.88
C ASP A 76 -11.62 9.28 -12.22
N SER A 77 -10.87 8.22 -11.92
CA SER A 77 -11.35 6.86 -12.15
C SER A 77 -12.58 6.54 -11.31
N LEU A 78 -12.61 6.95 -10.05
CA LEU A 78 -13.75 6.68 -9.16
C LEU A 78 -14.98 7.53 -9.51
N ASN A 79 -14.80 8.74 -10.05
CA ASN A 79 -15.87 9.51 -10.69
C ASN A 79 -16.57 8.71 -11.78
N ASN A 80 -15.81 8.08 -12.68
CA ASN A 80 -16.39 7.27 -13.76
C ASN A 80 -17.13 6.02 -13.23
N TRP A 81 -16.62 5.40 -12.17
CA TRP A 81 -17.24 4.21 -11.57
C TRP A 81 -18.48 4.52 -10.70
N LYS A 82 -18.70 5.78 -10.32
CA LYS A 82 -19.69 6.17 -9.32
C LYS A 82 -21.11 5.77 -9.70
N SER A 83 -21.46 5.90 -10.98
CA SER A 83 -22.78 5.56 -11.54
C SER A 83 -23.02 4.06 -11.69
N GLN A 84 -21.95 3.28 -11.90
CA GLN A 84 -22.04 1.85 -12.21
C GLN A 84 -22.11 0.97 -10.96
N ALA A 85 -21.53 1.41 -9.84
CA ALA A 85 -21.39 0.62 -8.63
C ALA A 85 -22.54 0.82 -7.64
N THR A 86 -23.56 -0.05 -7.69
CA THR A 86 -24.78 0.09 -6.88
C THR A 86 -24.67 -0.49 -5.46
N THR A 87 -23.87 -1.54 -5.25
CA THR A 87 -23.73 -2.20 -3.94
C THR A 87 -22.45 -1.77 -3.20
N ILE A 88 -22.47 -1.78 -1.87
CA ILE A 88 -21.29 -1.40 -1.07
C ILE A 88 -20.11 -2.36 -1.29
N ARG A 89 -20.42 -3.64 -1.54
CA ARG A 89 -19.42 -4.66 -1.86
C ARG A 89 -18.77 -4.42 -3.22
N ALA A 90 -19.55 -4.11 -4.25
CA ALA A 90 -19.01 -3.76 -5.56
C ALA A 90 -18.13 -2.51 -5.49
N LYS A 91 -18.60 -1.45 -4.80
CA LYS A 91 -17.81 -0.24 -4.58
C LYS A 91 -16.48 -0.55 -3.85
N MET A 92 -16.52 -1.34 -2.79
CA MET A 92 -15.30 -1.73 -2.06
C MET A 92 -14.34 -2.56 -2.91
N THR A 93 -14.86 -3.45 -3.75
CA THR A 93 -14.04 -4.17 -4.74
C THR A 93 -13.33 -3.19 -5.65
N ILE A 94 -14.06 -2.24 -6.25
CA ILE A 94 -13.49 -1.23 -7.15
C ILE A 94 -12.40 -0.41 -6.47
N VAL A 95 -12.66 0.05 -5.24
CA VAL A 95 -11.67 0.80 -4.44
C VAL A 95 -10.38 -0.01 -4.28
N LYS A 96 -10.47 -1.31 -3.97
CA LYS A 96 -9.27 -2.13 -3.76
C LYS A 96 -8.57 -2.52 -5.05
N THR A 97 -9.32 -2.91 -6.08
CA THR A 97 -8.76 -3.51 -7.30
C THR A 97 -8.34 -2.48 -8.34
N TYR A 98 -9.02 -1.34 -8.43
CA TYR A 98 -8.78 -0.34 -9.47
C TYR A 98 -8.21 0.98 -8.95
N ALA A 99 -8.56 1.38 -7.72
CA ALA A 99 -8.02 2.60 -7.13
C ALA A 99 -6.72 2.33 -6.35
N LEU A 100 -6.80 1.65 -5.22
CA LEU A 100 -5.67 1.47 -4.29
C LEU A 100 -4.56 0.55 -4.82
N SER A 101 -4.88 -0.34 -5.77
CA SER A 101 -3.88 -1.18 -6.45
C SER A 101 -2.83 -0.33 -7.17
N ARG A 102 -3.20 0.84 -7.71
CA ARG A 102 -2.29 1.77 -8.41
C ARG A 102 -1.19 2.30 -7.49
N LEU A 103 -1.47 2.44 -6.19
CA LEU A 103 -0.50 2.90 -5.20
C LEU A 103 0.43 1.78 -4.72
N SER A 104 0.01 0.51 -4.83
CA SER A 104 0.71 -0.62 -4.21
C SER A 104 2.14 -0.78 -4.71
N TYR A 105 2.38 -0.53 -6.01
CA TYR A 105 3.72 -0.56 -6.58
C TYR A 105 4.58 0.62 -6.13
N HIS A 106 4.01 1.83 -6.10
CA HIS A 106 4.75 3.03 -5.70
C HIS A 106 5.13 3.02 -4.22
N GLN A 107 4.28 2.44 -3.36
CA GLN A 107 4.53 2.32 -1.91
C GLN A 107 5.73 1.43 -1.54
N TYR A 108 6.35 0.74 -2.51
CA TYR A 108 7.61 0.00 -2.26
C TYR A 108 8.74 0.95 -1.87
N LEU A 109 8.90 2.04 -2.62
CA LEU A 109 9.97 3.01 -2.44
C LEU A 109 9.46 4.36 -1.91
N ASP A 110 8.25 4.74 -2.31
CA ASP A 110 7.59 5.96 -1.86
C ASP A 110 6.69 5.69 -0.65
N SER A 111 6.29 6.75 0.05
CA SER A 111 5.49 6.68 1.27
C SER A 111 4.40 7.74 1.23
N LEU A 112 3.15 7.38 1.58
CA LEU A 112 2.08 8.37 1.75
C LEU A 112 2.40 9.19 3.01
N ASN A 113 2.20 10.51 2.91
CA ASN A 113 2.18 11.39 4.07
C ASN A 113 0.75 11.50 4.62
N GLU A 114 0.57 12.18 5.76
CA GLU A 114 -0.73 12.31 6.42
C GLU A 114 -1.76 13.05 5.56
N SER A 115 -1.33 14.04 4.76
CA SER A 115 -2.18 14.77 3.83
C SER A 115 -2.73 13.84 2.74
N HIS A 116 -1.86 13.06 2.09
CA HIS A 116 -2.23 12.07 1.09
C HIS A 116 -3.20 11.02 1.65
N ILE A 117 -2.97 10.55 2.88
CA ILE A 117 -3.86 9.60 3.56
C ILE A 117 -5.23 10.24 3.82
N THR A 118 -5.26 11.49 4.26
CA THR A 118 -6.48 12.24 4.55
C THR A 118 -7.31 12.45 3.28
N GLU A 119 -6.67 12.90 2.20
CA GLU A 119 -7.29 13.11 0.90
C GLU A 119 -7.87 11.80 0.32
N LEU A 120 -7.06 10.74 0.27
CA LEU A 120 -7.52 9.42 -0.20
C LEU A 120 -8.68 8.89 0.63
N ASN A 121 -8.62 9.03 1.95
CA ASN A 121 -9.73 8.65 2.81
C ASN A 121 -10.99 9.46 2.50
N ASN A 122 -10.88 10.77 2.25
CA ASN A 122 -12.03 11.59 1.88
C ASN A 122 -12.66 11.15 0.54
N ILE A 123 -11.83 10.89 -0.47
CA ILE A 123 -12.26 10.35 -1.78
C ILE A 123 -12.96 9.00 -1.60
N ILE A 124 -12.39 8.07 -0.82
CA ILE A 124 -13.00 6.76 -0.59
C ILE A 124 -14.35 6.90 0.14
N LYS A 125 -14.43 7.78 1.14
CA LYS A 125 -15.69 8.04 1.87
C LYS A 125 -16.78 8.55 0.93
N TRP A 126 -16.47 9.53 0.10
CA TRP A 126 -17.39 10.01 -0.92
C TRP A 126 -17.86 8.88 -1.85
N PHE A 127 -16.93 8.10 -2.39
CA PHE A 127 -17.25 7.05 -3.34
C PHE A 127 -18.20 6.00 -2.72
N LEU A 128 -17.86 5.53 -1.52
CA LEU A 128 -18.60 4.49 -0.80
C LEU A 128 -19.98 4.96 -0.34
N PHE A 129 -20.04 6.13 0.32
CA PHE A 129 -21.19 6.50 1.15
C PHE A 129 -22.07 7.61 0.57
N SER A 130 -21.55 8.49 -0.30
CA SER A 130 -22.39 9.52 -0.91
C SER A 130 -23.34 8.94 -1.96
N ALA A 131 -24.43 9.66 -2.21
CA ALA A 131 -25.39 9.35 -3.25
C ALA A 131 -24.72 9.25 -4.63
N ILE A 132 -25.33 8.46 -5.52
CA ILE A 132 -24.76 8.17 -6.85
C ILE A 132 -24.61 9.43 -7.70
N LYS A 133 -25.54 10.38 -7.56
CA LYS A 133 -25.55 11.63 -8.32
C LYS A 133 -24.53 12.68 -7.83
N ASN A 134 -23.91 12.47 -6.67
CA ASN A 134 -23.03 13.47 -6.09
C ASN A 134 -21.64 13.39 -6.73
N THR A 135 -21.19 14.50 -7.31
CA THR A 135 -19.81 14.72 -7.72
C THR A 135 -18.91 14.92 -6.50
N TYR A 136 -17.64 14.58 -6.64
CA TYR A 136 -16.64 14.84 -5.59
C TYR A 136 -16.24 16.31 -5.60
N THR A 137 -16.17 16.93 -4.42
CA THR A 137 -15.65 18.28 -4.18
C THR A 137 -14.57 18.23 -3.10
N GLU A 138 -13.47 18.94 -3.30
CA GLU A 138 -12.27 18.84 -2.45
C GLU A 138 -12.47 19.49 -1.08
N GLU A 139 -13.27 20.57 -1.02
CA GLU A 139 -13.55 21.33 0.19
C GLU A 139 -14.50 20.56 1.13
N HIS A 140 -15.25 19.59 0.59
CA HIS A 140 -16.26 18.87 1.36
C HIS A 140 -15.66 17.69 2.12
N LYS A 141 -15.88 17.65 3.44
CA LYS A 141 -15.52 16.52 4.30
C LYS A 141 -16.62 15.48 4.31
N TYR A 142 -16.46 14.43 3.52
CA TYR A 142 -17.46 13.37 3.38
C TYR A 142 -17.56 12.52 4.64
N ARG A 143 -18.81 12.27 5.07
CA ARG A 143 -19.13 11.46 6.25
C ARG A 143 -19.27 9.99 5.88
N THR A 144 -18.99 9.12 6.85
CA THR A 144 -19.24 7.68 6.73
C THR A 144 -20.58 7.32 7.34
N LEU A 145 -21.23 6.28 6.80
CA LEU A 145 -22.44 5.71 7.41
C LEU A 145 -22.12 4.76 8.58
N MET A 146 -20.85 4.43 8.78
CA MET A 146 -20.35 3.63 9.90
C MET A 146 -19.03 4.22 10.39
N THR A 147 -18.69 3.99 11.65
CA THR A 147 -17.38 4.42 12.19
C THR A 147 -16.23 3.70 11.48
N MET A 148 -15.07 4.35 11.37
CA MET A 148 -13.94 3.84 10.59
C MET A 148 -13.35 2.55 11.19
N ASP A 149 -13.25 2.48 12.51
CA ASP A 149 -12.83 1.28 13.26
C ASP A 149 -13.63 0.04 12.85
N ARG A 150 -14.95 0.20 12.69
CA ARG A 150 -15.85 -0.84 12.20
C ARG A 150 -15.68 -1.09 10.71
N ALA A 151 -15.51 -0.05 9.90
CA ALA A 151 -15.33 -0.18 8.46
C ALA A 151 -14.13 -1.09 8.12
N TYR A 152 -13.08 -1.07 8.93
CA TYR A 152 -11.89 -1.92 8.77
C TYR A 152 -12.15 -3.41 9.07
N GLY A 153 -13.18 -3.73 9.84
CA GLY A 153 -13.57 -5.10 10.21
C GLY A 153 -14.03 -5.98 9.05
N ASP A 154 -14.02 -7.30 9.22
CA ASP A 154 -14.42 -8.23 8.15
C ASP A 154 -15.93 -8.16 7.84
N TRP A 155 -16.30 -8.52 6.61
CA TRP A 155 -17.69 -8.63 6.17
C TRP A 155 -18.49 -9.61 7.03
N LYS A 156 -17.87 -10.70 7.49
CA LYS A 156 -18.48 -11.72 8.36
C LYS A 156 -18.82 -11.19 9.76
N GLU A 157 -18.29 -10.04 10.14
CA GLU A 157 -18.47 -9.44 11.45
C GLU A 157 -19.21 -8.08 11.35
N GLY A 158 -19.71 -7.73 10.16
CA GLY A 158 -20.49 -6.51 9.92
C GLY A 158 -19.67 -5.25 9.66
N GLY A 159 -18.37 -5.40 9.37
CA GLY A 159 -17.54 -4.39 8.74
C GLY A 159 -17.55 -4.51 7.20
N ILE A 160 -16.77 -3.69 6.51
CA ILE A 160 -16.67 -3.70 5.04
C ILE A 160 -15.26 -4.01 4.54
N LYS A 161 -14.39 -4.45 5.46
CA LYS A 161 -12.99 -4.77 5.24
C LYS A 161 -12.22 -3.64 4.58
N MET A 162 -12.56 -2.38 4.88
CA MET A 162 -11.84 -1.22 4.36
C MET A 162 -10.38 -1.28 4.80
N TRP A 163 -9.47 -0.70 4.02
CA TRP A 163 -8.07 -0.60 4.43
C TRP A 163 -7.82 0.69 5.19
N ASP A 164 -7.32 0.59 6.43
CA ASP A 164 -6.57 1.68 7.06
C ASP A 164 -5.27 1.85 6.27
N LEU A 165 -5.17 2.94 5.50
CA LEU A 165 -4.05 3.23 4.60
C LEU A 165 -2.73 3.43 5.37
N GLY A 166 -2.78 4.01 6.57
CA GLY A 166 -1.61 4.21 7.42
C GLY A 166 -1.05 2.88 7.91
N ILE A 167 -1.92 2.01 8.44
CA ILE A 167 -1.50 0.65 8.82
C ILE A 167 -1.04 -0.13 7.59
N ARG A 168 -1.71 0.03 6.45
CA ARG A 168 -1.40 -0.72 5.23
C ARG A 168 0.01 -0.42 4.72
N GLN A 169 0.45 0.84 4.81
CA GLN A 169 1.80 1.26 4.49
C GLN A 169 2.82 0.68 5.47
N ILE A 170 2.57 0.75 6.78
CA ILE A 170 3.44 0.15 7.80
C ILE A 170 3.59 -1.36 7.53
N ALA A 171 2.47 -2.06 7.32
CA ALA A 171 2.48 -3.49 7.01
C ALA A 171 3.33 -3.81 5.77
N PHE A 172 3.33 -2.92 4.77
CA PHE A 172 4.11 -3.09 3.56
C PHE A 172 5.62 -2.96 3.80
N LYS A 173 6.03 -1.95 4.57
CA LYS A 173 7.44 -1.74 4.93
C LYS A 173 7.96 -2.90 5.79
N VAL A 174 7.17 -3.34 6.77
CA VAL A 174 7.46 -4.53 7.59
C VAL A 174 7.61 -5.78 6.73
N TRP A 175 6.67 -6.02 5.81
CA TRP A 175 6.70 -7.19 4.93
C TRP A 175 7.91 -7.20 4.00
N ASN A 176 8.27 -6.04 3.42
CA ASN A 176 9.44 -5.92 2.56
C ASN A 176 10.74 -6.24 3.31
N MET A 177 10.90 -5.70 4.52
CA MET A 177 12.04 -6.02 5.37
C MET A 177 12.07 -7.51 5.74
N ASN A 178 10.92 -8.06 6.11
CA ASN A 178 10.81 -9.47 6.47
C ASN A 178 11.19 -10.41 5.32
N ARG A 179 10.77 -10.05 4.10
CA ARG A 179 11.12 -10.79 2.87
C ARG A 179 12.60 -10.67 2.54
N LEU A 180 13.18 -9.49 2.70
CA LEU A 180 14.62 -9.28 2.53
C LEU A 180 15.41 -10.24 3.44
N LEU A 181 15.13 -10.22 4.76
CA LEU A 181 15.78 -11.11 5.74
C LEU A 181 15.65 -12.59 5.37
N HIS A 182 14.51 -13.01 4.82
CA HIS A 182 14.33 -14.38 4.36
C HIS A 182 15.23 -14.72 3.16
N ILE A 183 15.30 -13.85 2.15
CA ILE A 183 16.14 -14.04 0.95
C ILE A 183 17.61 -14.19 1.34
N ILE A 184 18.06 -13.41 2.31
CA ILE A 184 19.42 -13.45 2.84
C ILE A 184 19.71 -14.79 3.50
N LYS A 185 18.78 -15.28 4.32
CA LYS A 185 18.94 -16.56 5.00
C LYS A 185 19.11 -17.72 4.01
N ILE A 186 18.43 -17.68 2.88
CA ILE A 186 18.55 -18.69 1.82
C ILE A 186 19.69 -18.39 0.82
N LYS A 187 20.53 -17.38 1.09
CA LYS A 187 21.67 -16.96 0.26
C LYS A 187 21.30 -16.68 -1.20
N ALA A 188 20.11 -16.13 -1.44
CA ALA A 188 19.59 -15.82 -2.79
C ALA A 188 19.63 -14.31 -3.09
N CYS A 189 20.60 -13.58 -2.51
CA CYS A 189 20.69 -12.13 -2.66
C CYS A 189 21.21 -11.72 -4.05
N ASN A 190 20.72 -10.58 -4.54
CA ASN A 190 21.38 -9.83 -5.61
C ASN A 190 22.26 -8.72 -5.03
N ILE A 191 23.06 -8.07 -5.89
CA ILE A 191 24.03 -7.02 -5.51
C ILE A 191 23.38 -5.88 -4.69
N LEU A 192 22.17 -5.45 -5.06
CA LEU A 192 21.46 -4.40 -4.31
C LEU A 192 21.07 -4.87 -2.90
N GLN A 193 20.61 -6.11 -2.78
CA GLN A 193 20.24 -6.71 -1.50
C GLN A 193 21.46 -6.94 -0.61
N GLU A 194 22.60 -7.30 -1.18
CA GLU A 194 23.89 -7.36 -0.47
C GLU A 194 24.30 -5.99 0.05
N TRP A 195 24.14 -4.93 -0.75
CA TRP A 195 24.42 -3.56 -0.32
C TRP A 195 23.50 -3.08 0.81
N TYR A 196 22.21 -3.46 0.79
CA TYR A 196 21.32 -3.21 1.93
C TYR A 196 21.79 -3.96 3.17
N MET A 197 22.35 -5.15 3.01
CA MET A 197 22.79 -5.97 4.13
C MET A 197 24.03 -5.46 4.83
N GLU A 198 24.97 -4.91 4.09
CA GLU A 198 26.12 -4.22 4.67
C GLU A 198 25.65 -3.06 5.56
N GLN A 199 24.68 -2.27 5.10
CA GLN A 199 24.13 -1.16 5.88
C GLN A 199 23.38 -1.62 7.14
N ILE A 200 22.59 -2.70 7.04
CA ILE A 200 21.88 -3.27 8.20
C ILE A 200 22.86 -3.78 9.24
N SER A 201 23.88 -4.55 8.81
CA SER A 201 24.90 -5.13 9.70
C SER A 201 25.70 -4.06 10.42
N ASN A 202 26.07 -3.00 9.70
CA ASN A 202 26.83 -1.88 10.24
C ASN A 202 25.97 -0.84 10.96
N SER A 203 24.64 -1.02 10.99
CA SER A 203 23.66 -0.05 11.52
C SER A 203 23.83 1.38 10.95
N LYS A 204 24.31 1.50 9.71
CA LYS A 204 24.53 2.77 9.00
C LYS A 204 23.68 2.81 7.74
N TYR A 205 22.53 3.47 7.82
CA TYR A 205 21.55 3.51 6.71
C TYR A 205 21.73 4.78 5.88
N ILE A 206 22.17 4.61 4.64
CA ILE A 206 22.29 5.68 3.63
C ILE A 206 20.94 5.88 2.93
N SER A 207 20.22 4.78 2.65
CA SER A 207 18.89 4.84 2.05
C SER A 207 17.80 5.19 3.08
N ILE A 208 17.08 6.28 2.85
CA ILE A 208 15.91 6.68 3.65
C ILE A 208 14.85 5.58 3.64
N GLY A 209 14.59 4.99 2.47
CA GLY A 209 13.62 3.90 2.34
C GLY A 209 14.00 2.65 3.14
N LEU A 210 15.29 2.28 3.13
CA LEU A 210 15.78 1.16 3.95
C LEU A 210 15.64 1.45 5.45
N ARG A 211 15.98 2.68 5.88
CA ARG A 211 15.83 3.10 7.27
C ARG A 211 14.39 2.96 7.73
N GLU A 212 13.43 3.49 6.98
CA GLU A 212 12.00 3.36 7.30
C GLU A 212 11.56 1.90 7.39
N MET A 213 12.01 1.04 6.46
CA MET A 213 11.69 -0.40 6.49
C MET A 213 12.23 -1.09 7.75
N VAL A 214 13.47 -0.79 8.14
CA VAL A 214 14.11 -1.35 9.32
C VAL A 214 13.41 -0.90 10.60
N ASP A 215 13.12 0.39 10.72
CA ASP A 215 12.49 0.97 11.92
C ASP A 215 11.10 0.37 12.13
N ARG A 216 10.26 0.37 11.10
CA ARG A 216 8.90 -0.23 11.17
C ARG A 216 8.95 -1.72 11.47
N TRP A 217 9.92 -2.45 10.93
CA TRP A 217 10.07 -3.88 11.19
C TRP A 217 10.52 -4.15 12.64
N LYS A 218 11.44 -3.34 13.19
CA LYS A 218 11.85 -3.42 14.60
C LYS A 218 10.67 -3.18 15.53
N ASP A 219 9.89 -2.11 15.28
CA ASP A 219 8.69 -1.80 16.05
C ASP A 219 7.67 -2.95 16.01
N PHE A 220 7.43 -3.51 14.82
CA PHE A 220 6.55 -4.67 14.66
C PHE A 220 7.07 -5.88 15.43
N ARG A 221 8.37 -6.20 15.31
CA ARG A 221 8.96 -7.33 16.01
C ARG A 221 8.82 -7.20 17.53
N ASN A 222 9.08 -6.03 18.08
CA ASN A 222 9.01 -5.80 19.53
C ASN A 222 7.59 -6.03 20.07
N ASN A 223 6.57 -5.60 19.32
CA ASN A 223 5.17 -5.72 19.74
C ASN A 223 4.58 -7.13 19.54
N PHE A 224 5.03 -7.88 18.53
CA PHE A 224 4.39 -9.13 18.12
C PHE A 224 5.27 -10.38 18.17
N SER A 225 6.58 -10.23 18.37
CA SER A 225 7.54 -11.33 18.41
C SER A 225 8.74 -11.05 19.34
N PRO A 226 8.49 -10.73 20.62
CA PRO A 226 9.55 -10.34 21.56
C PRO A 226 10.47 -11.51 21.96
N GLN A 227 10.07 -12.76 21.72
CA GLN A 227 10.83 -13.95 22.16
C GLN A 227 12.14 -14.18 21.39
N HIS A 228 12.39 -13.46 20.29
CA HIS A 228 13.66 -13.54 19.55
C HIS A 228 14.79 -12.67 20.13
N ASN A 229 14.76 -12.37 21.43
CA ASN A 229 15.51 -11.30 22.09
C ASN A 229 17.03 -11.49 22.28
N LYS A 230 17.68 -12.45 21.63
CA LYS A 230 19.13 -12.62 21.76
C LYS A 230 19.78 -13.05 20.45
N LEU A 231 20.15 -12.10 19.60
CA LEU A 231 21.13 -12.38 18.54
C LEU A 231 22.13 -11.23 18.47
N LYS A 232 23.39 -11.55 18.79
CA LYS A 232 24.59 -10.79 18.41
C LYS A 232 24.84 -10.82 16.88
N SER A 233 23.91 -11.39 16.11
CA SER A 233 23.96 -11.58 14.66
C SER A 233 22.75 -10.92 13.99
N LEU A 234 22.80 -10.79 12.66
CA LEU A 234 21.70 -10.31 11.84
C LEU A 234 20.36 -10.95 12.23
N PRO A 235 19.28 -10.16 12.37
CA PRO A 235 17.98 -10.67 12.77
C PRO A 235 17.41 -11.66 11.73
N ASP A 236 16.85 -12.78 12.20
CA ASP A 236 16.08 -13.70 11.33
C ASP A 236 14.73 -13.07 10.94
N CYS A 237 14.18 -13.50 9.81
CA CYS A 237 12.83 -13.16 9.40
C CYS A 237 11.79 -13.74 10.38
N ILE A 238 10.71 -12.99 10.62
CA ILE A 238 9.56 -13.41 11.41
C ILE A 238 8.75 -14.40 10.60
N LYS A 239 8.50 -15.58 11.18
CA LYS A 239 7.79 -16.68 10.56
C LYS A 239 6.37 -16.80 11.12
N GLY A 240 5.43 -17.15 10.25
CA GLY A 240 4.07 -17.54 10.65
C GLY A 240 4.00 -19.02 11.07
N GLN A 241 2.76 -19.50 11.26
CA GLN A 241 2.47 -20.85 11.77
C GLN A 241 3.12 -21.97 10.94
N ASN A 242 3.28 -21.77 9.62
CA ASN A 242 3.82 -22.78 8.71
C ASN A 242 5.36 -22.71 8.55
N LYS A 243 6.09 -22.06 9.47
CA LYS A 243 7.53 -21.75 9.37
C LYS A 243 7.94 -20.94 8.11
N LYS A 244 6.96 -20.47 7.33
CA LYS A 244 7.13 -19.57 6.19
C LYS A 244 7.20 -18.12 6.69
N PRO A 245 7.90 -17.22 5.97
CA PRO A 245 7.87 -15.80 6.29
C PRO A 245 6.44 -15.27 6.33
N LEU A 246 6.13 -14.40 7.29
CA LEU A 246 4.82 -13.78 7.39
C LEU A 246 4.42 -13.10 6.07
N GLN A 247 3.21 -13.40 5.60
CA GLN A 247 2.61 -12.74 4.45
C GLN A 247 2.12 -11.35 4.83
N LEU A 248 2.06 -10.46 3.85
CA LEU A 248 1.57 -9.09 4.01
C LEU A 248 0.17 -9.02 4.63
N LYS A 249 -0.72 -9.95 4.27
CA LYS A 249 -2.07 -10.04 4.81
C LYS A 249 -2.07 -10.36 6.31
N GLU A 250 -1.17 -11.24 6.75
CA GLU A 250 -1.02 -11.63 8.16
C GLU A 250 -0.51 -10.44 8.98
N ILE A 251 0.56 -9.79 8.50
CA ILE A 251 1.14 -8.59 9.13
C ILE A 251 0.09 -7.48 9.26
N TYR A 252 -0.67 -7.21 8.19
CA TYR A 252 -1.73 -6.22 8.20
C TYR A 252 -2.82 -6.55 9.23
N ASN A 253 -3.27 -7.80 9.28
CA ASN A 253 -4.28 -8.23 10.24
C ASN A 253 -3.79 -8.09 11.68
N MET A 254 -2.55 -8.47 11.97
CA MET A 254 -1.95 -8.33 13.31
C MET A 254 -1.92 -6.86 13.75
N LEU A 255 -1.51 -5.95 12.86
CA LEU A 255 -1.50 -4.51 13.14
C LEU A 255 -2.91 -3.92 13.34
N ILE A 256 -3.88 -4.34 12.53
CA ILE A 256 -5.28 -3.92 12.66
C ILE A 256 -5.86 -4.38 13.99
N THR A 257 -5.70 -5.66 14.33
CA THR A 257 -6.20 -6.22 15.59
C THR A 257 -5.52 -5.57 16.79
N HIS A 258 -4.23 -5.25 16.71
CA HIS A 258 -3.55 -4.54 17.79
C HIS A 258 -4.07 -3.12 17.99
N LYS A 259 -4.30 -2.36 16.91
CA LYS A 259 -4.78 -0.97 17.00
C LYS A 259 -6.25 -0.88 17.42
N TYR A 260 -7.10 -1.73 16.85
CA TYR A 260 -8.56 -1.63 17.03
C TYR A 260 -9.14 -2.64 18.02
N LYS A 261 -8.37 -3.63 18.48
CA LYS A 261 -8.73 -4.72 19.41
C LYS A 261 -9.85 -5.64 18.91
N SER A 262 -11.04 -5.09 18.69
CA SER A 262 -12.22 -5.79 18.20
C SER A 262 -13.12 -4.85 17.40
N ILE A 263 -14.02 -5.41 16.58
CA ILE A 263 -14.98 -4.61 15.83
C ILE A 263 -15.99 -3.97 16.77
N ARG A 264 -16.09 -2.64 16.70
CA ARG A 264 -17.07 -1.88 17.46
C ARG A 264 -18.49 -2.23 17.03
N LYS A 265 -19.29 -2.71 17.98
CA LYS A 265 -20.73 -2.97 17.82
C LYS A 265 -21.53 -1.67 17.88
N THR A 266 -22.54 -1.53 17.03
CA THR A 266 -23.49 -0.39 17.09
C THR A 266 -24.50 -0.60 18.22
N ASP A 267 -25.16 0.45 18.68
CA ASP A 267 -26.16 0.33 19.76
C ASP A 267 -27.32 -0.57 19.35
N GLY A 268 -27.76 -0.50 18.10
CA GLY A 268 -28.76 -1.43 17.58
C GLY A 268 -28.30 -2.90 17.61
N GLN A 269 -27.00 -3.17 17.46
CA GLN A 269 -26.47 -4.53 17.60
C GLN A 269 -26.32 -4.96 19.06
N LYS A 270 -25.93 -4.03 19.94
CA LYS A 270 -25.89 -4.29 21.38
C LYS A 270 -27.29 -4.65 21.89
N ASN A 271 -28.33 -3.93 21.45
CA ASN A 271 -29.72 -4.22 21.79
C ASN A 271 -30.17 -5.60 21.28
N LEU A 272 -29.83 -5.97 20.03
CA LEU A 272 -30.14 -7.31 19.51
C LEU A 272 -29.45 -8.43 20.30
N ILE A 273 -28.23 -8.18 20.81
CA ILE A 273 -27.53 -9.13 21.68
C ILE A 273 -28.20 -9.19 23.05
N SER A 274 -28.49 -8.05 23.68
CA SER A 274 -28.98 -8.00 25.06
C SER A 274 -30.43 -8.44 25.21
N ILE A 275 -31.29 -8.12 24.23
CA ILE A 275 -32.73 -8.38 24.29
C ILE A 275 -33.07 -9.75 23.70
N ASN A 276 -32.44 -10.11 22.57
CA ASN A 276 -32.84 -11.30 21.80
C ASN A 276 -31.78 -12.42 21.84
N ASN A 277 -30.70 -12.26 22.60
CA ASN A 277 -29.56 -13.20 22.67
C ASN A 277 -29.00 -13.58 21.28
N ILE A 278 -29.03 -12.65 20.33
CA ILE A 278 -28.65 -12.93 18.94
C ILE A 278 -27.13 -12.82 18.76
N ASN A 279 -26.53 -13.87 18.17
CA ASN A 279 -25.15 -13.85 17.72
C ASN A 279 -24.98 -13.01 16.43
N ILE A 280 -24.56 -11.75 16.56
CA ILE A 280 -24.40 -10.82 15.43
C ILE A 280 -23.49 -11.37 14.30
N PRO A 281 -22.30 -11.94 14.58
CA PRO A 281 -21.49 -12.63 13.57
C PRO A 281 -22.26 -13.68 12.75
N SER A 282 -23.14 -14.47 13.36
CA SER A 282 -23.88 -15.50 12.63
C SER A 282 -24.83 -14.86 11.60
N ILE A 283 -25.48 -13.74 11.92
CA ILE A 283 -26.33 -13.01 10.96
C ILE A 283 -25.55 -12.63 9.71
N PHE A 284 -24.37 -12.02 9.87
CA PHE A 284 -23.56 -11.58 8.72
C PHE A 284 -23.02 -12.75 7.90
N GLN A 285 -22.73 -13.89 8.52
CA GLN A 285 -22.39 -15.12 7.81
C GLN A 285 -23.56 -15.59 6.93
N HIS A 286 -24.78 -15.66 7.46
CA HIS A 286 -25.97 -16.02 6.67
C HIS A 286 -26.23 -15.03 5.54
N ILE A 287 -26.16 -13.72 5.80
CA ILE A 287 -26.31 -12.69 4.76
C ILE A 287 -25.28 -12.89 3.64
N ASN A 288 -24.04 -13.27 3.97
CA ASN A 288 -22.99 -13.47 2.99
C ASN A 288 -23.30 -14.65 2.02
N HIS A 289 -24.11 -15.62 2.43
CA HIS A 289 -24.54 -16.76 1.61
C HIS A 289 -25.75 -16.47 0.71
N ILE A 290 -26.40 -15.30 0.85
CA ILE A 290 -27.52 -14.91 -0.01
C ILE A 290 -27.03 -14.70 -1.46
N SER A 291 -27.63 -15.40 -2.41
CA SER A 291 -27.30 -15.32 -3.84
C SER A 291 -27.76 -14.00 -4.48
N HIS A 292 -28.97 -13.55 -4.16
CA HIS A 292 -29.55 -12.32 -4.70
C HIS A 292 -28.79 -11.07 -4.22
N GLN A 293 -28.09 -10.40 -5.16
CA GLN A 293 -27.14 -9.34 -4.82
C GLN A 293 -27.77 -8.12 -4.15
N LYS A 294 -28.93 -7.65 -4.65
CA LYS A 294 -29.63 -6.48 -4.07
C LYS A 294 -30.14 -6.80 -2.67
N GLY A 295 -30.79 -7.96 -2.49
CA GLY A 295 -31.30 -8.41 -1.19
C GLY A 295 -30.18 -8.55 -0.16
N ARG A 296 -29.08 -9.19 -0.54
CA ARG A 296 -27.87 -9.28 0.29
C ARG A 296 -27.35 -7.89 0.71
N ASN A 297 -27.24 -6.95 -0.23
CA ASN A 297 -26.76 -5.60 0.07
C ASN A 297 -27.72 -4.84 1.01
N THR A 298 -29.03 -4.95 0.81
CA THR A 298 -30.04 -4.33 1.67
C THR A 298 -29.97 -4.87 3.10
N LEU A 299 -30.00 -6.20 3.26
CA LEU A 299 -29.90 -6.85 4.58
C LEU A 299 -28.57 -6.52 5.27
N PHE A 300 -27.47 -6.57 4.53
CA PHE A 300 -26.16 -6.18 5.07
C PHE A 300 -26.20 -4.74 5.61
N ARG A 301 -26.73 -3.79 4.83
CA ARG A 301 -26.83 -2.37 5.23
C ARG A 301 -27.77 -2.18 6.42
N PHE A 302 -28.87 -2.92 6.48
CA PHE A 302 -29.80 -2.87 7.61
C PHE A 302 -29.12 -3.31 8.92
N PHE A 303 -28.54 -4.51 8.95
CA PHE A 303 -27.89 -5.06 10.15
C PHE A 303 -26.58 -4.37 10.53
N SER A 304 -25.89 -3.76 9.56
CA SER A 304 -24.73 -2.89 9.84
C SER A 304 -25.09 -1.44 10.15
N ARG A 305 -26.38 -1.08 10.15
CA ARG A 305 -26.89 0.28 10.38
C ARG A 305 -26.26 1.31 9.43
N SER A 306 -26.09 0.91 8.16
CA SER A 306 -25.48 1.70 7.08
C SER A 306 -26.43 1.94 5.89
N LEU A 307 -27.74 1.96 6.16
CA LEU A 307 -28.75 2.36 5.17
C LEU A 307 -28.66 3.86 4.92
N PRO A 308 -28.59 4.30 3.64
CA PRO A 308 -28.61 5.72 3.31
C PRO A 308 -29.99 6.29 3.63
N GLY A 309 -30.04 7.42 4.36
CA GLY A 309 -31.29 8.14 4.63
C GLY A 309 -32.02 7.83 5.94
N ILE A 310 -31.58 6.84 6.74
CA ILE A 310 -32.18 6.56 8.07
C ILE A 310 -31.39 7.26 9.21
N ASN A 311 -30.20 7.77 8.93
CA ASN A 311 -29.35 8.47 9.91
C ASN A 311 -29.38 10.01 9.73
N TYR A 312 -30.52 10.58 9.30
CA TYR A 312 -30.78 12.00 9.51
C TYR A 312 -31.59 12.12 10.80
N GLU A 313 -31.14 12.99 11.70
CA GLU A 313 -31.59 13.17 13.09
C GLU A 313 -30.94 12.24 14.12
N ARG A 314 -29.64 12.46 14.36
CA ARG A 314 -29.07 12.48 15.72
C ARG A 314 -27.96 13.52 15.82
#